data_AF-A0A192H5U6-F1
#
_entry.id   AF-A0A192H5U6-F1
#
_cell.length_a   1.000
_cell.length_b   1.000
_cell.length_c   1.000
_cell.angle_alpha   90.00
_cell.angle_beta   90.00
_cell.angle_gamma   90.00
#
_symmetry.space_group_name_H-M   'P 1'
#
loop_
_entity.id
_entity.type
_entity.pdbx_description
1 polymer ?
#
loop_
_entity_poly.entity_id
_entity_poly.type
_entity_poly.pdbx_seq_one_letter_code
_entity_poly.pdbx_strand_id
1 'polypeptide(L)' 'MCQHYAKKWLTIKQDAGLNFQPTTLSVGELLNFISEIWAQEPVNLYSLMKHGITEQLVAARFESLDRLYAMLHVTPKEN' A
#
# COMPACT_ATOMS: atom_id res chain seq x y z
N MET A 1 -16.79 -4.38 20.49
CA MET A 1 -16.73 -3.61 19.23
C MET A 1 -15.29 -3.17 19.05
N CYS A 2 -14.53 -3.83 18.16
CA CYS A 2 -13.10 -3.55 17.95
C CYS A 2 -12.90 -2.23 17.19
N GLN A 3 -12.80 -1.12 17.93
CA GLN A 3 -12.45 0.19 17.39
C GLN A 3 -10.98 0.52 17.73
N HIS A 4 -9.98 -0.04 17.04
CA HIS A 4 -8.58 0.26 17.42
C HIS A 4 -7.57 0.57 16.30
N TYR A 5 -7.94 0.54 15.01
CA TYR A 5 -7.03 0.99 13.94
C TYR A 5 -7.71 1.82 12.85
N ALA A 6 -8.77 2.56 13.21
CA ALA A 6 -9.51 3.42 12.29
C ALA A 6 -8.92 4.85 12.16
N LYS A 7 -7.62 5.04 12.41
CA LYS A 7 -6.92 6.24 11.94
C LYS A 7 -6.30 5.90 10.60
N LYS A 8 -7.12 6.05 9.55
CA LYS A 8 -6.75 5.91 8.14
C LYS A 8 -5.44 6.66 7.88
N TRP A 9 -4.32 5.94 7.87
CA TRP A 9 -3.00 6.56 7.69
C TRP A 9 -2.92 7.23 6.32
N LEU A 10 -3.62 6.63 5.36
CA LEU A 10 -3.88 7.14 4.02
C LEU A 10 -4.55 8.53 4.04
N THR A 11 -5.62 8.69 4.82
CA THR A 11 -6.36 9.96 4.92
C THR A 11 -5.54 11.02 5.64
N ILE A 12 -4.82 10.67 6.70
CA ILE A 12 -3.96 11.62 7.43
C ILE A 12 -2.81 12.14 6.54
N LYS A 13 -2.25 11.30 5.66
CA LYS A 13 -1.11 11.67 4.81
C LYS A 13 -1.54 12.40 3.51
N GLN A 14 -2.69 12.07 2.94
CA GLN A 14 -3.27 12.78 1.79
C GLN A 14 -3.78 14.18 2.17
N ASP A 15 -4.43 14.32 3.33
CA ASP A 15 -5.01 15.59 3.79
C ASP A 15 -3.92 16.61 4.21
N ALA A 16 -2.73 16.12 4.60
CA ALA A 16 -1.63 16.97 5.04
C ALA A 16 -0.92 17.77 3.91
N GLY A 17 -1.28 17.57 2.63
CA GLY A 17 -0.64 18.26 1.49
C GLY A 17 0.87 18.03 1.37
N LEU A 18 1.42 17.10 2.17
CA LEU A 18 2.81 16.72 2.17
C LEU A 18 3.02 15.82 0.96
N ASN A 19 4.05 16.12 0.16
CA ASN A 19 4.54 15.24 -0.90
C ASN A 19 4.84 13.86 -0.29
N PHE A 20 3.85 12.96 -0.31
CA PHE A 20 3.97 11.63 0.25
C PHE A 20 5.00 10.87 -0.56
N GLN A 21 6.11 10.53 0.10
CA GLN A 21 7.23 9.82 -0.51
C GLN A 21 7.23 8.39 0.03
N PRO A 22 6.55 7.44 -0.63
CA PRO A 22 6.54 6.04 -0.17
C PRO A 22 7.93 5.40 -0.15
N THR A 23 8.92 6.02 -0.81
CA THR A 23 10.35 5.67 -0.73
C THR A 23 10.98 5.90 0.64
N THR A 24 10.44 6.79 1.48
CA THR A 24 10.99 7.06 2.83
C THR A 24 10.46 6.10 3.89
N LEU A 25 9.42 5.32 3.57
CA LEU A 25 8.82 4.36 4.50
C LEU A 25 9.70 3.14 4.67
N SER A 26 9.68 2.58 5.88
CA SER A 26 10.21 1.25 6.15
C SER A 26 9.38 0.17 5.45
N VAL A 27 9.94 -1.03 5.25
CA VAL A 27 9.23 -2.16 4.61
C VAL A 27 7.91 -2.48 5.32
N GLY A 28 7.89 -2.52 6.65
CA GLY A 28 6.67 -2.78 7.43
C GLY A 28 5.61 -1.68 7.32
N GLU A 29 6.02 -0.41 7.28
CA GLU A 29 5.11 0.71 7.09
C GLU A 29 4.51 0.71 5.68
N LEU A 30 5.33 0.37 4.67
CA LEU A 30 4.89 0.25 3.30
C LEU A 30 3.90 -0.92 3.13
N LEU A 31 4.12 -2.07 3.79
CA LEU A 31 3.17 -3.18 3.82
C LEU A 31 1.83 -2.78 4.43
N ASN A 32 1.85 -2.11 5.58
CA ASN A 32 0.63 -1.65 6.21
C ASN A 32 -0.14 -0.67 5.32
N PHE A 33 0.59 0.24 4.66
CA PHE A 33 0.00 1.20 3.74
C PHE A 33 -0.62 0.54 2.50
N ILE A 34 0.07 -0.43 1.89
CA ILE A 34 -0.44 -1.22 0.76
C ILE A 34 -1.71 -1.98 1.18
N SER A 35 -1.71 -2.58 2.37
CA SER A 35 -2.88 -3.26 2.94
C SER A 35 -4.07 -2.31 3.10
N GLU A 36 -3.84 -1.08 3.58
CA GLU A 36 -4.88 -0.05 3.71
C GLU A 36 -5.45 0.41 2.36
N ILE A 37 -4.62 0.50 1.32
CA ILE A 37 -5.07 0.80 -0.06
C ILE A 37 -5.99 -0.32 -0.54
N TRP A 38 -5.53 -1.57 -0.46
CA TRP A 38 -6.28 -2.72 -0.96
C TRP A 38 -7.51 -3.11 -0.12
N ALA A 39 -7.65 -2.55 1.09
CA ALA A 39 -8.90 -2.59 1.84
C ALA A 39 -10.00 -1.69 1.25
N GLN A 40 -9.64 -0.69 0.44
CA GLN A 40 -10.55 0.32 -0.11
C GLN A 40 -10.58 0.33 -1.65
N GLU A 41 -9.56 -0.22 -2.29
CA GLU A 41 -9.39 -0.28 -3.73
C GLU A 41 -9.12 -1.73 -4.20
N PRO A 42 -9.28 -2.01 -5.51
CA PRO A 42 -8.93 -3.32 -6.06
C PRO A 42 -7.48 -3.74 -5.77
N VAL A 43 -7.28 -5.03 -5.52
CA VAL A 43 -5.95 -5.63 -5.33
C VAL A 43 -5.25 -5.75 -6.68
N ASN A 44 -4.63 -4.66 -7.14
CA ASN A 44 -3.80 -4.64 -8.33
C ASN A 44 -2.73 -3.54 -8.24
N LEU A 45 -1.74 -3.59 -9.15
CA LEU A 45 -0.66 -2.59 -9.22
C LEU A 45 -1.19 -1.18 -9.53
N TYR A 46 -2.22 -1.08 -10.36
CA TYR A 46 -2.77 0.21 -10.78
C TYR A 46 -3.27 1.04 -9.59
N SER A 47 -3.98 0.41 -8.66
CA SER A 47 -4.41 1.07 -7.41
C SER A 47 -3.22 1.53 -6.56
N LEU A 48 -2.12 0.79 -6.51
CA LEU A 48 -0.91 1.22 -5.80
C LEU A 48 -0.23 2.43 -6.46
N MET A 49 -0.17 2.44 -7.79
CA MET A 49 0.47 3.53 -8.55
C MET A 49 -0.22 4.89 -8.34
N LYS A 50 -1.55 4.91 -8.12
CA LYS A 50 -2.29 6.14 -7.77
C LYS A 50 -1.78 6.79 -6.47
N HIS A 51 -1.20 6.00 -5.57
CA HIS A 51 -0.61 6.45 -4.30
C HIS A 51 0.91 6.59 -4.35
N GLY A 52 1.49 6.62 -5.55
CA GLY A 52 2.94 6.77 -5.75
C GLY A 52 3.76 5.52 -5.47
N ILE A 53 3.12 4.36 -5.26
CA ILE A 53 3.80 3.07 -5.11
C ILE A 53 3.97 2.47 -6.50
N THR A 54 5.14 2.67 -7.09
CA THR A 54 5.45 2.16 -8.42
C THR A 54 5.90 0.70 -8.38
N GLU A 55 5.85 0.03 -9.53
CA GLU A 55 6.40 -1.32 -9.68
C GLU A 55 7.87 -1.38 -9.29
N GLN A 56 8.68 -0.36 -9.63
CA GLN A 56 10.09 -0.32 -9.24
C GLN A 56 10.26 -0.25 -7.72
N LEU A 57 9.40 0.50 -7.02
CA LEU A 57 9.43 0.55 -5.57
C LEU A 57 9.04 -0.80 -4.96
N VAL A 58 8.03 -1.46 -5.52
CA VAL A 58 7.61 -2.80 -5.07
C VAL A 58 8.73 -3.81 -5.28
N ALA A 59 9.32 -3.88 -6.47
CA ALA A 59 10.43 -4.78 -6.75
C ALA A 59 11.66 -4.50 -5.87
N ALA A 60 11.99 -3.22 -5.63
CA ALA A 60 13.12 -2.84 -4.78
C ALA A 60 12.93 -3.19 -3.30
N ARG A 61 11.69 -3.25 -2.81
CA ARG A 61 11.39 -3.48 -1.37
C ARG A 61 10.89 -4.89 -1.05
N PHE A 62 10.24 -5.53 -2.01
CA PHE A 62 9.57 -6.82 -1.84
C PHE A 62 10.01 -7.87 -2.85
N GLU A 63 11.02 -7.58 -3.68
CA GLU A 63 11.56 -8.42 -4.76
C GLU A 63 10.63 -8.58 -5.96
N SER A 64 9.32 -8.81 -5.74
CA SER A 64 8.32 -8.87 -6.82
C SER A 64 6.92 -8.52 -6.34
N LEU A 65 6.03 -8.23 -7.29
CA LEU A 65 4.61 -8.01 -7.02
C LEU A 65 3.93 -9.28 -6.48
N ASP A 66 4.25 -10.45 -7.03
CA ASP A 66 3.77 -11.74 -6.54
C ASP A 66 4.16 -12.01 -5.08
N ARG A 67 5.40 -11.66 -4.71
CA ARG A 67 5.85 -11.81 -3.33
C ARG A 67 5.12 -10.87 -2.40
N LEU A 68 4.84 -9.64 -2.84
CA LEU A 68 3.99 -8.71 -2.09
C LEU A 68 2.57 -9.27 -1.87
N TYR A 69 1.96 -9.88 -2.90
CA TYR A 69 0.66 -10.54 -2.75
C TYR A 69 0.70 -11.69 -1.75
N ALA A 70 1.74 -12.53 -1.81
CA ALA A 70 1.94 -13.62 -0.88
C ALA A 70 2.13 -13.12 0.56
N MET A 71 2.91 -12.06 0.77
CA MET A 71 3.16 -11.47 2.10
C MET A 71 1.90 -10.89 2.74
N LEU A 72 1.01 -10.30 1.92
CA LEU A 72 -0.25 -9.73 2.40
C LEU A 72 -1.41 -10.74 2.38
N HIS A 73 -1.16 -11.98 1.94
CA HIS A 73 -2.17 -13.02 1.79
C HIS A 73 -3.40 -12.56 0.98
N VAL A 74 -3.16 -11.78 -0.08
CA VAL A 74 -4.21 -11.25 -0.94
C VAL A 74 -4.19 -11.93 -2.31
N THR A 75 -5.36 -12.01 -2.93
CA THR A 75 -5.50 -12.49 -4.31
C THR A 75 -5.65 -11.27 -5.23
N PRO A 76 -4.81 -11.12 -6.27
CA PRO A 76 -4.96 -10.04 -7.22
C PRO A 76 -6.32 -10.14 -7.92
N LYS A 77 -6.99 -9.01 -8.07
CA LYS A 77 -8.16 -8.93 -8.93
C LYS A 77 -7.66 -8.65 -10.34
N GLU A 78 -7.84 -9.63 -11.22
CA GLU A 78 -7.61 -9.44 -12.65
C GLU A 78 -8.38 -8.20 -13.12
N ASN A 79 -7.69 -7.38 -13.89
CA ASN A 79 -8.16 -6.10 -14.38
C ASN A 79 -9.07 -6.31 -15.59
#